data_AF-A0A3N8QRR3-F1
#
_entry.id   AF-A0A3N8QRR3-F1
#
_cell.length_a   1.000
_cell.length_b   1.000
_cell.length_c   1.000
_cell.angle_alpha   90.00
_cell.angle_beta   90.00
_cell.angle_gamma   90.00
#
_symmetry.space_group_name_H-M   'P 1'
#
loop_
_entity.id
_entity.type
_entity.pdbx_description
1 polymer ?
#
loop_
_entity_poly.entity_id
_entity_poly.type
_entity_poly.pdbx_seq_one_letter_code
_entity_poly.pdbx_strand_id
1 'polypeptide(L)' 'MKIHHEVDPIPLRQADYQDIGEQLDAIMKGFDALARQGIQLPDETLEWIRHCNEVKGRYKKE' A
#
# COMPACT_ATOMS: atom_id res chain seq x y z
N MET A 1 42.52 -9.62 -9.73
CA MET A 1 41.84 -8.63 -8.86
C MET A 1 40.35 -8.75 -9.12
N LYS A 2 39.56 -9.29 -8.18
CA LYS A 2 38.11 -9.38 -8.34
C LYS A 2 37.53 -8.05 -7.87
N ILE A 3 37.03 -7.26 -8.80
CA ILE A 3 36.37 -5.98 -8.50
C ILE A 3 34.98 -6.34 -7.96
N HIS A 4 34.77 -6.20 -6.65
CA HIS A 4 33.43 -6.29 -6.08
C HIS A 4 32.70 -5.00 -6.46
N HIS A 5 31.80 -5.09 -7.44
CA HIS A 5 30.80 -4.05 -7.67
C HIS A 5 29.71 -4.24 -6.61
N GLU A 6 29.77 -3.42 -5.55
CA GLU A 6 28.66 -3.28 -4.63
C GLU A 6 27.62 -2.40 -5.31
N VAL A 7 26.62 -3.04 -5.91
CA VAL A 7 25.51 -2.33 -6.55
C VAL A 7 24.62 -1.79 -5.43
N ASP A 8 24.34 -0.49 -5.44
CA ASP A 8 23.42 0.13 -4.50
C ASP A 8 22.03 -0.53 -4.64
N PRO A 9 21.50 -1.18 -3.57
CA PRO A 9 20.22 -1.86 -3.64
C PRO A 9 19.02 -0.91 -3.66
N ILE A 10 19.19 0.37 -3.31
CA ILE A 10 18.09 1.35 -3.24
C ILE A 10 17.45 1.58 -4.62
N PRO A 11 18.20 1.97 -5.68
CA PRO A 11 17.61 2.19 -6.99
C PRO A 11 17.01 0.91 -7.60
N LEU A 12 17.60 -0.26 -7.31
CA LEU A 12 17.05 -1.55 -7.74
C LEU A 12 15.67 -1.81 -7.11
N ARG A 13 15.55 -1.61 -5.79
CA ARG A 13 14.26 -1.78 -5.09
C ARG A 13 13.20 -0.81 -5.59
N GLN A 14 13.58 0.44 -5.84
CA GLN A 14 12.64 1.45 -6.35
C GLN A 14 12.10 1.09 -7.74
N ALA A 15 12.92 0.48 -8.60
CA ALA A 15 12.49 0.02 -9.92
C ALA A 15 11.58 -1.22 -9.87
N ASP A 16 11.76 -2.06 -8.85
CA ASP A 16 11.04 -3.34 -8.73
C ASP A 16 9.78 -3.27 -7.86
N TYR A 17 9.65 -2.26 -7.00
CA TYR A 17 8.44 -2.07 -6.18
C TYR A 17 7.23 -1.77 -7.04
N GLN A 18 6.06 -2.21 -6.57
CA GLN A 18 4.78 -1.86 -7.17
C GLN A 18 4.59 -0.35 -7.19
N ASP A 19 3.73 0.15 -8.07
CA ASP A 19 3.32 1.54 -8.06
C ASP A 19 2.88 1.98 -6.66
N ILE A 20 3.22 3.21 -6.28
CA ILE A 20 2.91 3.77 -4.95
C ILE A 20 1.41 3.62 -4.63
N GLY A 21 0.56 3.81 -5.63
CA GLY A 21 -0.90 3.63 -5.49
C GLY A 21 -1.28 2.20 -5.07
N GLU A 22 -0.65 1.18 -5.65
CA GLU A 22 -0.91 -0.22 -5.31
C GLU A 22 -0.33 -0.59 -3.94
N GLN A 23 0.81 -0.01 -3.55
CA GLN A 23 1.35 -0.18 -2.19
C GLN A 23 0.42 0.43 -1.12
N LEU A 24 -0.04 1.67 -1.34
CA LEU A 24 -1.02 2.32 -0.47
C LEU A 24 -2.35 1.55 -0.44
N ASP A 25 -2.75 0.97 -1.56
CA ASP A 25 -3.94 0.12 -1.66
C ASP A 25 -3.83 -1.13 -0.76
N ALA A 26 -2.65 -1.77 -0.78
CA ALA A 26 -2.36 -2.92 0.06
C ALA A 26 -2.39 -2.57 1.54
N ILE A 27 -1.83 -1.41 1.93
CA ILE A 27 -1.88 -0.89 3.30
C ILE A 27 -3.33 -0.64 3.74
N MET A 28 -4.12 0.04 2.91
CA MET A 28 -5.54 0.30 3.19
C MET A 28 -6.33 -1.01 3.40
N LYS A 29 -6.15 -1.99 2.50
CA LYS A 29 -6.76 -3.33 2.63
C LYS A 29 -6.34 -4.03 3.92
N GLY A 30 -5.09 -3.87 4.33
CA GLY A 30 -4.58 -4.38 5.61
C GLY A 30 -5.34 -3.78 6.80
N PHE A 31 -5.47 -2.46 6.86
CA PHE A 31 -6.23 -1.80 7.92
C PHE A 31 -7.72 -2.16 7.89
N ASP A 32 -8.35 -2.23 6.72
CA ASP A 32 -9.74 -2.69 6.59
C ASP A 32 -9.91 -4.12 7.14
N ALA A 33 -8.97 -5.02 6.86
CA ALA A 33 -8.98 -6.37 7.41
C ALA A 33 -8.86 -6.39 8.95
N LEU A 34 -8.02 -5.52 9.53
CA LEU A 34 -7.89 -5.38 10.99
C LEU A 34 -9.18 -4.83 11.61
N ALA A 35 -9.78 -3.80 11.02
CA ALA A 35 -11.05 -3.24 11.48
C ALA A 35 -12.17 -4.30 11.48
N ARG A 36 -12.25 -5.13 10.43
CA ARG A 36 -13.21 -6.24 10.34
C ARG A 36 -13.00 -7.34 11.37
N GLN A 37 -11.78 -7.48 11.91
CA GLN A 37 -11.48 -8.37 13.03
C GLN A 37 -11.83 -7.76 14.40
N GLY A 38 -12.40 -6.54 14.42
CA GLY A 38 -12.79 -5.84 15.64
C GLY A 38 -11.64 -5.08 16.32
N ILE A 39 -10.48 -4.95 15.66
CA ILE A 39 -9.39 -4.11 16.17
C ILE A 39 -9.82 -2.65 16.05
N GLN A 40 -9.74 -1.92 17.16
CA GLN A 40 -10.01 -0.48 17.16
C GLN A 40 -8.89 0.25 16.41
N LEU A 41 -9.28 0.97 15.38
CA LEU A 41 -8.42 1.88 14.64
C LEU A 41 -8.83 3.33 14.94
N PRO A 42 -7.92 4.31 14.79
CA PRO A 42 -8.27 5.72 14.88
C PRO A 42 -9.38 6.11 13.90
N ASP A 43 -10.23 7.06 14.30
CA ASP A 43 -11.36 7.51 13.47
C ASP A 43 -10.90 8.02 12.10
N GLU A 44 -9.79 8.78 12.05
CA GLU A 44 -9.18 9.25 10.79
C GLU A 44 -8.81 8.10 9.84
N THR A 45 -8.39 6.94 10.38
CA THR A 45 -8.05 5.77 9.57
C THR A 45 -9.31 5.12 9.01
N LEU A 46 -10.37 5.03 9.82
CA LEU A 46 -11.67 4.51 9.38
C LEU A 46 -12.32 5.40 8.30
N GLU A 47 -12.22 6.71 8.46
CA GLU A 47 -12.66 7.69 7.46
C GLU A 47 -11.87 7.55 6.15
N TRP A 48 -10.55 7.42 6.23
CA TRP A 48 -9.71 7.19 5.07
C TRP A 48 -10.06 5.89 4.33
N ILE A 49 -10.25 4.78 5.05
CA ILE A 49 -10.69 3.50 4.45
C ILE A 49 -12.03 3.66 3.75
N ARG A 50 -13.00 4.32 4.39
CA ARG A 50 -14.32 4.58 3.80
C ARG A 50 -14.20 5.39 2.51
N HIS A 51 -13.43 6.47 2.54
CA HIS A 51 -13.21 7.30 1.36
C HIS A 51 -12.57 6.51 0.21
N CYS A 52 -11.53 5.72 0.48
CA CYS A 52 -10.91 4.85 -0.52
C CYS A 52 -11.93 3.87 -1.13
N ASN A 53 -12.76 3.24 -0.30
CA ASN A 53 -13.79 2.30 -0.77
C ASN A 53 -14.88 3.00 -1.61
N GLU A 54 -15.27 4.22 -1.25
CA GLU A 54 -16.21 5.03 -2.05
C GLU A 54 -15.63 5.37 -3.43
N VAL A 55 -14.37 5.79 -3.49
CA VAL A 55 -13.68 6.08 -4.76
C VAL A 55 -13.63 4.83 -5.64
N LYS A 56 -13.25 3.68 -5.09
CA LYS A 56 -13.22 2.40 -5.82
C LYS A 56 -14.60 1.93 -6.26
N GLY A 57 -15.62 2.19 -5.45
CA GLY A 57 -17.01 1.89 -5.80
C GLY A 57 -17.52 2.74 -6.97
N ARG A 58 -17.09 4.02 -7.01
CA ARG A 58 -17.43 4.97 -8.09
C ARG A 58 -16.72 4.65 -9.39
N TYR A 59 -15.44 4.28 -9.33
CA TYR A 59 -14.59 4.00 -10.49
C TYR A 59 -14.16 2.53 -10.49
N LYS A 60 -15.03 1.65 -11.00
CA LYS A 60 -14.72 0.23 -11.11
C LYS A 60 -13.61 0.01 -12.15
N LYS A 61 -12.60 -0.78 -11.80
CA LYS A 61 -11.67 -1.36 -12.79
C LYS A 61 -12.47 -2.37 -13.62
N GLU A 62 -12.34 -2.31 -14.96
CA GLU A 62 -12.94 -3.27 -15.89
C GLU A 62 -12.39 -4.69 -15.69
#